data_AF-A0A1M6LYX7-F1
#
_entry.id   AF-A0A1M6LYX7-F1
#
_cell.length_a   1.000
_cell.length_b   1.000
_cell.length_c   1.000
_cell.angle_alpha   90.00
_cell.angle_beta   90.00
_cell.angle_gamma   90.00
#
_symmetry.space_group_name_H-M   'P 1'
#
loop_
_entity.id
_entity.type
_entity.pdbx_description
1 polymer ?
#
loop_
_entity_poly.entity_id
_entity_poly.type
_entity_poly.pdbx_seq_one_letter_code
_entity_poly.pdbx_strand_id
1 'polypeptide(L)'
;MNDDEFGYETWAMLTNISEGVITETQNRNITIKDYDGGLYVTTEATYGPDSNLDKVWNSLHYWLMQNQQYNYGEHQWLEEHITKSGEGGFHSFKLFLPIQPISN
;
A
#
# COMPACT_ATOMS: atom_id res chain seq x y z
N MET A 1 26.72 -5.81 -8.86
CA MET A 1 25.66 -5.19 -8.05
C MET A 1 24.38 -5.73 -8.65
N ASN A 2 23.75 -6.71 -8.01
CA ASN A 2 22.36 -7.02 -8.35
C ASN A 2 21.59 -5.82 -7.81
N ASP A 3 21.02 -5.01 -8.69
CA ASP A 3 19.86 -4.22 -8.29
C ASP A 3 18.81 -5.26 -7.94
N ASP A 4 18.61 -5.51 -6.65
CA ASP A 4 17.48 -6.29 -6.18
C ASP A 4 16.23 -5.49 -6.58
N GLU A 5 15.68 -5.83 -7.74
CA GLU A 5 14.50 -5.17 -8.29
C GLU A 5 13.33 -5.44 -7.34
N PHE A 6 12.90 -4.40 -6.63
CA PHE A 6 11.69 -4.48 -5.83
C PHE A 6 10.50 -4.69 -6.77
N GLY A 7 9.73 -5.76 -6.54
CA GLY A 7 8.52 -6.02 -7.30
C GLY A 7 7.44 -5.00 -6.95
N TYR A 8 6.98 -4.22 -7.93
CA TYR A 8 5.82 -3.35 -7.79
C TYR A 8 4.59 -4.01 -8.40
N GLU A 9 3.45 -3.84 -7.75
CA GLU A 9 2.16 -4.23 -8.30
C GLU A 9 1.11 -3.18 -8.02
N THR A 10 0.11 -3.11 -8.91
CA THR A 10 -1.09 -2.29 -8.72
C THR A 10 -2.29 -3.22 -8.73
N TRP A 11 -3.06 -3.15 -7.66
CA TRP A 11 -4.29 -3.91 -7.50
C TRP A 11 -5.37 -3.01 -6.93
N ALA A 12 -6.62 -3.42 -7.10
CA ALA A 12 -7.78 -2.74 -6.55
C ALA A 12 -8.59 -3.74 -5.71
N MET A 13 -9.15 -3.27 -4.60
CA MET A 13 -10.03 -4.12 -3.80
C MET A 13 -11.32 -4.40 -4.58
N LEU A 14 -11.70 -5.67 -4.59
CA LEU A 14 -12.96 -6.11 -5.16
C LEU A 14 -14.08 -5.86 -4.14
N THR A 15 -15.22 -5.40 -4.63
CA THR A 15 -16.45 -5.30 -3.84
C THR A 15 -17.43 -6.38 -4.32
N ASN A 16 -18.56 -6.54 -3.64
CA ASN A 16 -19.60 -7.51 -4.04
C ASN A 16 -20.11 -7.31 -5.48
N ILE A 17 -19.90 -6.13 -6.09
CA ILE A 17 -20.29 -5.82 -7.47
C ILE A 17 -19.24 -6.35 -8.47
N SER A 18 -18.04 -6.68 -8.00
CA SER A 18 -16.89 -7.03 -8.83
C SER A 18 -16.85 -8.50 -9.27
N GLU A 19 -17.53 -9.42 -8.58
CA GLU A 19 -17.50 -10.85 -8.93
C GLU A 19 -18.12 -11.14 -10.31
N GLY A 20 -19.26 -10.53 -10.62
CA GLY A 20 -19.91 -10.66 -11.94
C GLY A 20 -19.03 -10.09 -13.06
N VAL A 21 -18.42 -8.93 -12.80
CA VAL A 21 -17.55 -8.25 -13.78
C VAL A 21 -16.30 -9.06 -14.09
N ILE A 22 -15.66 -9.66 -13.09
CA ILE A 22 -14.44 -10.47 -13.26
C ILE A 22 -14.74 -11.77 -13.99
N THR A 23 -15.83 -12.46 -13.61
CA THR A 23 -16.21 -13.72 -14.22
C THR A 23 -16.60 -13.56 -15.69
N GLU A 24 -17.28 -12.47 -16.03
CA GLU A 24 -17.64 -12.15 -17.42
C GLU A 24 -16.45 -11.72 -18.29
N THR A 25 -15.42 -11.10 -17.71
CA THR A 25 -14.32 -10.53 -18.50
C THR A 25 -13.19 -11.50 -18.85
N GLN A 26 -13.12 -12.72 -18.27
CA GLN A 26 -12.11 -13.78 -18.51
C GLN A 26 -10.75 -13.25 -19.01
N ASN A 27 -10.23 -12.18 -18.38
CA ASN A 27 -9.03 -11.53 -18.89
C ASN A 27 -7.83 -12.27 -18.31
N ARG A 28 -7.11 -12.99 -19.18
CA ARG A 28 -5.98 -13.85 -18.81
C ARG A 28 -4.82 -13.11 -18.14
N ASN A 29 -4.83 -11.78 -18.15
CA ASN A 29 -3.80 -10.94 -17.52
C ASN A 29 -4.21 -10.39 -16.16
N ILE A 30 -5.43 -10.69 -15.66
CA ILE A 30 -5.88 -10.30 -14.33
C ILE A 30 -5.75 -11.52 -13.41
N THR A 31 -4.96 -11.37 -12.35
CA THR A 31 -4.84 -12.38 -11.30
C THR A 31 -5.68 -11.94 -10.10
N ILE A 32 -6.60 -12.80 -9.66
CA ILE A 32 -7.31 -12.61 -8.39
C ILE A 32 -6.46 -13.21 -7.29
N LYS A 33 -6.22 -12.45 -6.24
CA LYS A 33 -5.49 -12.89 -5.05
C LYS A 33 -6.25 -12.47 -3.81
N ASP A 34 -6.11 -13.28 -2.77
CA ASP A 34 -6.37 -12.83 -1.41
C ASP A 34 -5.10 -12.14 -0.90
N TYR A 35 -5.26 -11.03 -0.20
CA TYR A 35 -4.16 -10.30 0.43
C TYR A 35 -4.32 -10.38 1.94
N ASP A 36 -3.50 -11.21 2.57
CA ASP A 36 -3.51 -11.36 4.03
C ASP A 36 -3.03 -10.07 4.69
N GLY A 37 -3.80 -9.59 5.66
CA GLY A 37 -3.46 -8.43 6.46
C GLY A 37 -2.35 -8.72 7.47
N GLY A 38 -1.89 -7.67 8.12
CA GLY A 38 -0.85 -7.70 9.15
C GLY A 38 -0.87 -6.41 9.96
N LEU A 39 0.14 -6.20 10.80
CA LEU A 39 0.29 -4.94 11.52
C LEU A 39 1.02 -3.93 10.64
N TYR A 40 0.48 -2.71 10.56
CA TYR A 40 1.06 -1.63 9.78
C TYR A 40 1.11 -0.34 10.59
N VAL A 41 2.15 0.44 10.38
CA VAL A 41 2.17 1.87 10.71
C VAL A 41 1.57 2.60 9.53
N THR A 42 0.64 3.50 9.79
CA THR A 42 -0.07 4.23 8.74
C THR A 42 0.08 5.73 8.88
N THR A 43 0.12 6.42 7.74
CA THR A 43 0.10 7.88 7.68
C THR A 43 -0.44 8.33 6.31
N GLU A 44 -0.66 9.62 6.13
CA GLU A 44 -1.22 10.20 4.92
C GLU A 44 -0.20 11.11 4.24
N ALA A 45 -0.18 11.06 2.91
CA ALA A 45 0.62 11.94 2.07
C ALA A 45 -0.26 12.74 1.08
N THR A 46 0.20 13.93 0.72
CA THR A 46 -0.46 14.78 -0.27
C THR A 46 -0.24 14.24 -1.68
N TYR A 47 -1.25 14.40 -2.54
CA TYR A 47 -1.17 14.09 -3.96
C TYR A 47 -0.97 15.37 -4.78
N GLY A 48 -0.35 15.25 -5.96
CA GLY A 48 -0.20 16.35 -6.93
C GLY A 48 1.19 17.01 -6.91
N PRO A 49 1.33 18.21 -7.51
CA PRO A 49 2.63 18.89 -7.66
C PRO A 49 3.36 19.15 -6.34
N ASP A 50 2.60 19.37 -5.26
CA ASP A 50 3.12 19.60 -3.91
C ASP A 50 3.07 18.31 -3.06
N SER A 51 3.19 17.13 -3.70
CA SER A 51 3.20 15.86 -3.00
C SER A 51 4.38 15.79 -2.03
N ASN A 52 4.10 15.31 -0.82
CA ASN A 52 5.10 15.08 0.22
C ASN A 52 5.43 13.59 0.41
N LEU A 53 5.08 12.73 -0.57
CA LEU A 53 5.17 11.27 -0.48
C LEU A 53 6.51 10.76 0.06
N ASP A 54 7.63 11.17 -0.55
CA ASP A 54 8.97 10.76 -0.13
C ASP A 54 9.29 11.18 1.31
N LYS A 55 8.86 12.39 1.70
CA LYS A 55 9.07 12.89 3.07
C LYS A 55 8.28 12.05 4.07
N VAL A 56 7.07 11.63 3.71
CA VAL A 56 6.21 10.83 4.57
C VAL A 56 6.75 9.40 4.71
N TRP A 57 7.23 8.78 3.62
CA TRP A 57 7.95 7.49 3.68
C TRP A 57 9.19 7.57 4.59
N ASN A 58 10.03 8.60 4.41
CA ASN A 58 11.19 8.82 5.29
C ASN A 58 10.77 8.96 6.77
N SER A 59 9.64 9.60 7.04
CA SER A 59 9.12 9.76 8.40
C SER A 59 8.66 8.44 9.01
N LEU A 60 8.05 7.55 8.21
CA LEU A 60 7.68 6.19 8.64
C LEU A 60 8.91 5.35 9.01
N HIS A 61 9.95 5.37 8.18
CA HIS A 61 11.21 4.67 8.48
C HIS A 61 11.86 5.23 9.75
N TYR A 62 11.90 6.56 9.88
CA TYR A 62 12.44 7.19 11.08
C TYR A 62 11.64 6.79 12.33
N TRP A 63 10.31 6.79 12.26
CA TRP A 63 9.47 6.34 13.35
C TRP A 63 9.80 4.90 13.75
N LEU A 64 9.92 3.97 12.79
CA LEU A 64 10.26 2.57 13.09
C LEU A 64 11.63 2.46 13.76
N MET A 65 12.63 3.21 13.29
CA MET A 65 13.97 3.24 13.92
C MET A 65 13.95 3.73 15.37
N GLN A 66 13.00 4.60 15.73
CA GLN A 66 12.85 5.08 17.11
C GLN A 66 12.01 4.15 17.99
N ASN A 67 11.22 3.24 17.41
CA ASN A 67 10.31 2.35 18.14
C ASN A 67 10.90 0.94 18.26
N GLN A 68 11.75 0.74 19.28
CA GLN A 68 12.46 -0.52 19.54
C GLN A 68 11.56 -1.73 19.90
N GLN A 69 10.24 -1.57 19.90
CA GLN A 69 9.29 -2.66 20.12
C GLN A 69 8.91 -3.38 18.82
N TYR A 70 9.30 -2.83 17.66
CA TYR A 70 8.90 -3.34 16.34
C TYR A 70 10.09 -3.45 15.39
N ASN A 71 10.01 -4.44 14.49
CA ASN A 71 10.83 -4.55 13.29
C ASN A 71 9.96 -4.35 12.04
N TYR A 72 10.59 -4.26 10.87
CA TYR A 72 9.87 -4.38 9.59
C TYR A 72 9.10 -5.70 9.56
N GLY A 73 7.86 -5.66 9.12
CA GLY A 73 7.04 -6.83 8.84
C GLY A 73 7.33 -7.41 7.45
N GLU A 74 6.87 -8.64 7.22
CA GLU A 74 7.14 -9.41 5.99
C GLU A 74 6.20 -9.08 4.82
N HIS A 75 5.14 -8.29 5.06
CA HIS A 75 4.22 -7.90 3.99
C HIS A 75 4.81 -6.82 3.08
N GLN A 76 4.14 -6.54 1.97
CA GLN A 76 4.50 -5.43 1.08
C GLN A 76 4.21 -4.07 1.71
N TRP A 77 4.96 -3.06 1.28
CA TRP A 77 4.66 -1.66 1.57
C TRP A 77 3.54 -1.22 0.63
N LEU A 78 2.53 -0.53 1.16
CA LEU A 78 1.34 -0.18 0.37
C LEU A 78 1.15 1.33 0.27
N GLU A 79 0.70 1.75 -0.92
CA GLU A 79 0.21 3.09 -1.21
C GLU A 79 -1.24 3.00 -1.69
N GLU A 80 -2.19 3.30 -0.81
CA GLU A 80 -3.59 3.40 -1.19
C GLU A 80 -3.84 4.80 -1.77
N HIS A 81 -4.25 4.84 -3.04
CA HIS A 81 -4.58 6.08 -3.73
C HIS A 81 -6.04 6.47 -3.41
N ILE A 82 -6.22 7.61 -2.74
CA ILE A 82 -7.53 8.03 -2.25
C ILE A 82 -8.27 8.84 -3.32
N THR A 83 -9.46 8.37 -3.68
CA THR A 83 -10.42 9.06 -4.56
C THR A 83 -11.52 9.75 -3.75
N LYS A 84 -12.10 10.83 -4.27
CA LYS A 84 -13.28 11.48 -3.67
C LYS A 84 -14.49 11.35 -4.59
N SER A 85 -15.65 11.03 -4.00
CA SER A 85 -16.88 10.88 -4.77
C SER A 85 -17.28 12.18 -5.47
N GLY A 86 -17.57 12.10 -6.76
CA GLY A 86 -17.91 13.27 -7.58
C GLY A 86 -16.71 14.11 -8.03
N GLU A 87 -15.49 13.75 -7.63
CA GLU A 87 -14.26 14.37 -8.09
C GLU A 87 -13.47 13.37 -8.97
N GLY A 88 -12.76 13.88 -9.97
CA GLY A 88 -11.92 13.06 -10.84
C GLY A 88 -10.49 12.96 -10.32
N GLY A 89 -9.92 11.75 -10.35
CA GLY A 89 -8.52 11.51 -10.02
C GLY A 89 -8.25 11.17 -8.55
N PHE A 90 -6.98 11.24 -8.17
CA PHE A 90 -6.50 10.97 -6.82
C PHE A 90 -6.25 12.27 -6.05
N HIS A 91 -6.41 12.22 -4.73
CA HIS A 91 -6.37 13.41 -3.87
C HIS A 91 -5.38 13.32 -2.71
N SER A 92 -5.05 12.11 -2.30
CA SER A 92 -4.03 11.83 -1.28
C SER A 92 -3.60 10.37 -1.40
N PHE A 93 -2.55 10.04 -0.66
CA PHE A 93 -2.16 8.66 -0.43
C PHE A 93 -2.34 8.31 1.04
N LYS A 94 -2.71 7.06 1.31
CA LYS A 94 -2.50 6.45 2.61
C LYS A 94 -1.39 5.44 2.49
N LEU A 95 -0.36 5.60 3.31
CA LEU A 95 0.82 4.75 3.30
C LEU A 95 0.73 3.71 4.41
N PHE A 96 1.22 2.51 4.13
CA PHE A 96 1.24 1.42 5.08
C PHE A 96 2.63 0.81 5.09
N LEU A 97 3.37 1.05 6.18
CA LEU A 97 4.65 0.39 6.44
C LEU A 97 4.39 -0.85 7.31
N PRO A 98 4.65 -2.07 6.81
CA PRO A 98 4.43 -3.30 7.57
C PRO A 98 5.42 -3.36 8.73
N ILE A 99 4.91 -3.75 9.89
CA ILE A 99 5.69 -3.92 11.11
C ILE A 99 5.32 -5.22 11.80
N GLN A 100 6.22 -5.73 12.63
CA GLN A 100 5.96 -6.87 13.50
C GLN A 100 6.59 -6.63 14.88
N PRO A 101 5.96 -7.08 15.99
CA PRO A 101 6.58 -7.00 17.30
C PRO A 101 7.92 -7.74 17.33
N ILE A 102 8.90 -7.22 18.05
CA ILE A 102 10.11 -7.98 18.34
C ILE A 102 9.72 -9.16 19.24
N SER A 103 10.01 -10.38 18.78
CA SER A 103 9.82 -11.57 19.62
C SER A 103 10.90 -11.59 20.70
N ASN A 104 10.49 -11.72 21.97
CA ASN A 104 11.41 -11.94 23.09
C ASN A 104 11.94 -13.37 23.11
#